data_AF-A0AAD9ELS8-F1
#
_entry.id   AF-A0AAD9ELS8-F1
#
_cell.length_a   1.000
_cell.length_b   1.000
_cell.length_c   1.000
_cell.angle_alpha   90.00
_cell.angle_beta   90.00
_cell.angle_gamma   90.00
#
_symmetry.space_group_name_H-M   'P 1'
#
loop_
_entity.id
_entity.type
_entity.pdbx_description
1 polymer ?
#
loop_
_entity_poly.entity_id
_entity_poly.type
_entity_poly.pdbx_seq_one_letter_code
_entity_poly.pdbx_strand_id
1 'polypeptide(L)'
;MKSFAALALFGALVAAGSVDNQNNITTTLAHEPDTTTAQLSITNTGNETLRCFVPGSILDDAPVEKVVVSTNGERVPFEGVRLRIAPPSMITNESYMVIEPQQTVDRTIDIAELHDLSSGGDFNVTAKGGMRCTTGDSTNLTSWVPFKSNTLHIKDVNGTQAAITRRDFHAEAKRVAVQAGCTAAQNTAVTNALIHCTNLAKDAARAVMLDDKKTMEFFKTTDAATRRNISIAFSKVSNECGTRLAANQGTALAVANPVSKLYCTDVYNSCRTGVLAYTLPSQNYMVNCPLYFSALPSLTSTCHAQDQSTTTLHEMTHLTFIKGTLDWGVYGYTGIRGLTAAQNYNHADTYCLFANSVNIGKTC
;
A
#
# COMPACT_ATOMS: atom_id res chain seq x y z
N MET A 1 -5.60 -33.21 -27.47
CA MET A 1 -5.01 -32.79 -28.76
C MET A 1 -5.59 -31.44 -29.18
N LYS A 2 -4.93 -30.35 -28.79
CA LYS A 2 -4.90 -29.07 -29.51
C LYS A 2 -3.55 -28.44 -29.17
N SER A 3 -2.57 -28.67 -30.03
CA SER A 3 -1.25 -28.07 -29.93
C SER A 3 -1.35 -26.63 -30.42
N PHE A 4 -1.12 -25.66 -29.53
CA PHE A 4 -0.84 -24.29 -29.93
C PHE A 4 0.67 -24.14 -30.05
N ALA A 5 1.14 -24.08 -31.29
CA ALA A 5 2.49 -23.62 -31.59
C ALA A 5 2.54 -22.12 -31.26
N ALA A 6 3.25 -21.74 -30.20
CA ALA A 6 3.56 -20.36 -29.89
C ALA A 6 4.60 -19.87 -30.91
N LEU A 7 4.15 -19.05 -31.87
CA LEU A 7 5.04 -18.26 -32.70
C LEU A 7 5.54 -17.10 -31.84
N ALA A 8 6.78 -17.17 -31.39
CA ALA A 8 7.47 -16.03 -30.78
C ALA A 8 7.77 -15.00 -31.87
N LEU A 9 6.88 -14.02 -32.07
CA LEU A 9 7.26 -12.79 -32.75
C LEU A 9 8.04 -11.93 -31.76
N PHE A 10 9.36 -11.86 -31.95
CA PHE A 10 10.19 -10.82 -31.37
C PHE A 10 9.77 -9.47 -31.97
N GLY A 11 8.84 -8.78 -31.31
CA GLY A 11 8.58 -7.36 -31.54
C GLY A 11 9.80 -6.56 -31.11
N ALA A 12 10.21 -5.59 -31.92
CA ALA A 12 11.29 -4.68 -31.59
C ALA A 12 10.92 -3.87 -30.33
N LEU A 13 11.47 -4.25 -29.18
CA LEU A 13 11.42 -3.45 -27.96
C LEU A 13 12.20 -2.15 -28.21
N VAL A 14 11.47 -1.03 -28.30
CA VAL A 14 12.08 0.29 -28.19
C VAL A 14 12.41 0.50 -26.71
N ALA A 15 13.65 0.17 -26.33
CA ALA A 15 14.15 0.43 -24.99
C ALA A 15 14.30 1.95 -24.79
N ALA A 16 13.36 2.56 -24.08
CA ALA A 16 13.55 3.90 -23.55
C ALA A 16 14.61 3.85 -22.43
N GLY A 17 15.58 4.78 -22.48
CA GLY A 17 16.76 4.76 -21.62
C GLY A 17 16.47 4.65 -20.13
N SER A 18 17.34 3.90 -19.42
CA SER A 18 17.32 3.75 -17.97
C SER A 18 17.59 5.09 -17.27
N VAL A 19 16.87 5.37 -16.18
CA VAL A 19 17.14 6.54 -15.32
C VAL A 19 17.07 6.15 -13.84
N ASP A 20 18.22 5.72 -13.30
CA ASP A 20 18.88 6.16 -12.06
C ASP A 20 19.93 5.10 -11.68
N ASN A 21 21.20 5.50 -11.57
CA ASN A 21 22.36 4.64 -11.32
C ASN A 21 22.76 4.62 -9.83
N GLN A 22 21.91 5.13 -8.94
CA GLN A 22 22.26 5.30 -7.53
C GLN A 22 22.18 4.03 -6.69
N ASN A 23 21.67 2.92 -7.24
CA ASN A 23 21.70 1.62 -6.59
C ASN A 23 21.86 0.55 -7.67
N ASN A 24 22.42 -0.61 -7.33
CA ASN A 24 22.65 -1.76 -8.21
C ASN A 24 21.36 -2.40 -8.78
N ILE A 25 20.29 -1.63 -8.99
CA ILE A 25 19.01 -2.04 -9.57
C ILE A 25 18.60 -1.04 -10.66
N THR A 26 18.27 -1.55 -11.84
CA THR A 26 17.58 -0.78 -12.88
C THR A 26 16.15 -1.27 -13.07
N THR A 27 15.24 -0.37 -13.38
CA THR A 27 13.83 -0.68 -13.66
C THR A 27 13.43 -0.14 -15.02
N THR A 28 12.76 -0.94 -15.85
CA THR A 28 12.25 -0.51 -17.16
C THR A 28 10.81 -0.94 -17.36
N LEU A 29 10.09 -0.17 -18.19
CA LEU A 29 8.74 -0.47 -18.64
C LEU A 29 8.73 -0.54 -20.16
N ALA A 30 8.14 -1.62 -20.69
CA ALA A 30 7.86 -1.79 -22.11
C ALA A 30 6.36 -2.03 -22.32
N HIS A 31 5.77 -1.35 -23.30
CA HIS A 31 4.35 -1.49 -23.63
C HIS A 31 4.13 -2.68 -24.56
N GLU A 32 3.09 -3.45 -24.30
CA GLU A 32 2.58 -4.42 -25.28
C GLU A 32 1.66 -3.70 -26.27
N PRO A 33 1.90 -3.83 -27.60
CA PRO A 33 1.10 -3.12 -28.61
C PRO A 33 -0.40 -3.40 -28.48
N ASP A 34 -1.21 -2.36 -28.68
CA ASP A 34 -2.68 -2.41 -28.69
C ASP A 34 -3.35 -2.92 -27.40
N THR A 35 -2.62 -2.97 -26.27
CA THR A 35 -3.17 -3.36 -24.96
C THR A 35 -2.93 -2.27 -23.91
N THR A 36 -3.47 -2.47 -22.70
CA THR A 36 -3.10 -1.70 -21.50
C THR A 36 -2.03 -2.41 -20.67
N THR A 37 -1.40 -3.44 -21.23
CA THR A 37 -0.41 -4.28 -20.57
C THR A 37 0.99 -3.70 -20.75
N ALA A 38 1.77 -3.73 -19.68
CA ALA A 38 3.18 -3.40 -19.71
C ALA A 38 4.03 -4.51 -19.09
N GLN A 39 5.18 -4.75 -19.69
CA GLN A 39 6.25 -5.54 -19.11
C GLN A 39 7.10 -4.63 -18.23
N LEU A 40 7.13 -4.93 -16.94
CA LEU A 40 8.01 -4.31 -15.95
C LEU A 40 9.21 -5.24 -15.74
N SER A 41 10.41 -4.72 -15.93
CA SER A 41 11.66 -5.47 -15.75
C SER A 41 12.51 -4.82 -14.66
N ILE A 42 13.00 -5.64 -13.73
CA ILE A 42 13.85 -5.21 -12.62
C ILE A 42 15.14 -6.01 -12.70
N THR A 43 16.25 -5.32 -12.95
CA THR A 43 17.56 -5.97 -13.16
C THR A 43 18.50 -5.62 -12.02
N ASN A 44 19.13 -6.62 -11.42
CA ASN A 44 20.27 -6.41 -10.53
C ASN A 44 21.51 -6.11 -11.37
N THR A 45 21.90 -4.84 -11.49
CA THR A 45 23.08 -4.41 -12.25
C THR A 45 24.39 -4.53 -11.48
N GLY A 46 24.32 -4.90 -10.19
CA GLY A 46 25.47 -5.12 -9.34
C GLY A 46 26.17 -6.46 -9.58
N ASN A 47 27.18 -6.70 -8.73
CA ASN A 47 27.97 -7.93 -8.67
C ASN A 47 27.65 -8.82 -7.45
N GLU A 48 26.74 -8.37 -6.57
CA GLU A 48 26.31 -9.12 -5.39
C GLU A 48 24.88 -9.63 -5.57
N THR A 49 24.58 -10.80 -5.03
CA THR A 49 23.23 -11.33 -4.93
C THR A 49 22.37 -10.43 -4.04
N LEU A 50 21.19 -10.05 -4.53
CA LEU A 50 20.20 -9.28 -3.79
C LEU A 50 19.12 -10.18 -3.24
N ARG A 51 18.74 -9.96 -1.99
CA ARG A 51 17.56 -10.56 -1.36
C ARG A 51 16.56 -9.46 -1.07
N CYS A 52 15.46 -9.43 -1.83
CA CYS A 52 14.50 -8.35 -1.84
C CYS A 52 13.16 -8.77 -1.24
N PHE A 53 12.58 -7.90 -0.41
CA PHE A 53 11.26 -8.10 0.18
C PHE A 53 10.15 -7.92 -0.86
N VAL A 54 9.26 -8.91 -0.95
CA VAL A 54 8.22 -9.00 -1.99
C VAL A 54 6.91 -8.33 -1.56
N PRO A 55 6.28 -8.63 -0.41
CA PRO A 55 4.96 -8.10 -0.07
C PRO A 55 4.87 -6.56 -0.13
N GLY A 56 3.87 -6.03 -0.84
CA GLY A 56 3.64 -4.61 -1.01
C GLY A 56 4.70 -3.87 -1.84
N SER A 57 5.68 -4.57 -2.42
CA SER A 57 6.71 -4.00 -3.27
C SER A 57 6.36 -4.14 -4.75
N ILE A 58 7.21 -3.58 -5.61
CA ILE A 58 7.08 -3.70 -7.06
C ILE A 58 7.23 -5.15 -7.57
N LEU A 59 7.77 -6.06 -6.75
CA LEU A 59 7.90 -7.50 -7.05
C LEU A 59 6.65 -8.32 -6.71
N ASP A 60 5.68 -7.73 -6.00
CA ASP A 60 4.54 -8.46 -5.45
C ASP A 60 3.53 -8.83 -6.54
N ASP A 61 3.00 -10.05 -6.52
CA ASP A 61 1.88 -10.43 -7.40
C ASP A 61 0.54 -9.89 -6.88
N ALA A 62 0.51 -9.34 -5.66
CA ALA A 62 -0.66 -8.60 -5.17
C ALA A 62 -1.05 -7.44 -6.11
N PRO A 63 -2.33 -7.09 -6.16
CA PRO A 63 -2.82 -5.91 -6.89
C PRO A 63 -2.52 -4.61 -6.14
N VAL A 64 -1.24 -4.38 -5.85
CA VAL A 64 -0.67 -3.18 -5.23
C VAL A 64 -0.21 -2.19 -6.29
N GLU A 65 0.04 -0.95 -5.88
CA GLU A 65 0.43 0.12 -6.80
C GLU A 65 1.90 -0.01 -7.22
N LYS A 66 2.12 -0.63 -8.40
CA LYS A 66 3.46 -0.82 -8.99
C LYS A 66 3.90 0.34 -9.87
N VAL A 67 2.92 1.06 -10.45
CA VAL A 67 3.15 2.16 -11.38
C VAL A 67 2.30 3.37 -11.00
N VAL A 68 2.78 4.55 -11.39
CA VAL A 68 2.04 5.80 -11.37
C VAL A 68 1.55 6.10 -12.77
N VAL A 69 0.23 6.29 -12.90
CA VAL A 69 -0.43 6.63 -14.17
C VAL A 69 -0.88 8.08 -14.14
N SER A 70 -0.73 8.77 -15.26
CA SER A 70 -1.24 10.13 -15.43
C SER A 70 -1.76 10.38 -16.83
N THR A 71 -2.76 11.25 -16.96
CA THR A 71 -3.27 11.77 -18.23
C THR A 71 -3.45 13.27 -18.08
N ASN A 72 -3.09 14.05 -19.11
CA ASN A 72 -3.15 15.52 -19.08
C ASN A 72 -2.45 16.17 -17.87
N GLY A 73 -1.38 15.54 -17.35
CA GLY A 73 -0.65 16.01 -16.18
C GLY A 73 -1.30 15.69 -14.82
N GLU A 74 -2.50 15.10 -14.83
CA GLU A 74 -3.20 14.67 -13.61
C GLU A 74 -2.99 13.18 -13.35
N ARG A 75 -2.84 12.82 -12.07
CA ARG A 75 -2.68 11.42 -11.66
C ARG A 75 -4.00 10.69 -11.81
N VAL A 76 -4.01 9.56 -12.52
CA VAL A 76 -5.13 8.63 -12.51
C VAL A 76 -5.12 7.88 -11.17
N PRO A 77 -6.22 7.87 -10.41
CA PRO A 77 -6.28 7.16 -9.13
C PRO A 77 -6.01 5.67 -9.29
N PHE A 78 -5.29 5.11 -8.31
CA PHE A 78 -5.11 3.68 -8.16
C PHE A 78 -6.25 3.08 -7.33
N GLU A 79 -6.75 1.92 -7.76
CA GLU A 79 -7.95 1.29 -7.22
C GLU A 79 -7.73 -0.13 -6.68
N GLY A 80 -6.48 -0.58 -6.62
CA GLY A 80 -6.11 -1.85 -5.98
C GLY A 80 -5.93 -1.73 -4.46
N VAL A 81 -5.30 -2.76 -3.88
CA VAL A 81 -5.13 -2.86 -2.43
C VAL A 81 -3.96 -2.03 -1.91
N ARG A 82 -4.13 -1.51 -0.70
CA ARG A 82 -3.09 -0.92 0.14
C ARG A 82 -2.83 -1.87 1.30
N LEU A 83 -1.58 -2.16 1.63
CA LEU A 83 -1.22 -3.26 2.53
C LEU A 83 -0.55 -2.74 3.79
N ARG A 84 -0.98 -3.21 4.97
CA ARG A 84 -0.14 -3.14 6.17
C ARG A 84 0.81 -4.31 6.22
N ILE A 85 2.10 -4.04 6.10
CA ILE A 85 3.16 -5.05 6.18
C ILE A 85 3.62 -5.28 7.63
N ALA A 86 3.85 -6.55 7.97
CA ALA A 86 4.34 -6.99 9.28
C ALA A 86 5.78 -6.50 9.56
N PRO A 87 6.19 -6.39 10.83
CA PRO A 87 7.54 -5.93 11.16
C PRO A 87 8.55 -7.03 10.83
N PRO A 88 9.84 -6.69 10.60
CA PRO A 88 10.86 -7.67 10.20
C PRO A 88 10.93 -8.94 11.06
N SER A 89 10.65 -8.83 12.37
CA SER A 89 10.62 -9.95 13.31
C SER A 89 9.53 -10.99 13.04
N MET A 90 8.54 -10.69 12.19
CA MET A 90 7.44 -11.59 11.81
C MET A 90 7.50 -11.98 10.33
N ILE A 91 8.56 -11.59 9.62
CA ILE A 91 8.74 -11.90 8.19
C ILE A 91 9.54 -13.20 8.06
N THR A 92 9.06 -14.12 7.23
CA THR A 92 9.74 -15.39 6.94
C THR A 92 10.48 -15.35 5.60
N ASN A 93 11.28 -16.39 5.32
CA ASN A 93 12.05 -16.49 4.08
C ASN A 93 11.19 -16.50 2.81
N GLU A 94 9.92 -16.89 2.90
CA GLU A 94 8.97 -16.91 1.78
C GLU A 94 8.58 -15.51 1.30
N SER A 95 8.78 -14.48 2.14
CA SER A 95 8.49 -13.09 1.78
C SER A 95 9.62 -12.42 0.97
N TYR A 96 10.65 -13.18 0.60
CA TYR A 96 11.81 -12.65 -0.12
C TYR A 96 12.00 -13.32 -1.47
N MET A 97 12.49 -12.54 -2.41
CA MET A 97 12.96 -12.98 -3.72
C MET A 97 14.46 -12.76 -3.81
N VAL A 98 15.19 -13.78 -4.29
CA VAL A 98 16.60 -13.66 -4.62
C VAL A 98 16.72 -13.19 -6.07
N ILE A 99 17.58 -12.19 -6.29
CA ILE A 99 17.92 -11.63 -7.60
C ILE A 99 19.44 -11.68 -7.74
N GLU A 100 19.93 -12.65 -8.50
CA GLU A 100 21.36 -12.86 -8.75
C GLU A 100 21.99 -11.68 -9.53
N PRO A 101 23.32 -11.51 -9.47
CA PRO A 101 24.01 -10.52 -10.30
C PRO A 101 23.60 -10.65 -11.76
N GLN A 102 23.26 -9.52 -12.39
CA GLN A 102 22.81 -9.41 -13.79
C GLN A 102 21.47 -10.10 -14.09
N GLN A 103 20.81 -10.73 -13.11
CA GLN A 103 19.49 -11.31 -13.30
C GLN A 103 18.45 -10.21 -13.50
N THR A 104 17.54 -10.44 -14.45
CA THR A 104 16.33 -9.64 -14.63
C THR A 104 15.12 -10.43 -14.15
N VAL A 105 14.27 -9.76 -13.39
CA VAL A 105 12.97 -10.26 -12.94
C VAL A 105 11.90 -9.48 -13.67
N ASP A 106 11.03 -10.21 -14.34
CA ASP A 106 9.94 -9.68 -15.15
C ASP A 106 8.59 -9.80 -14.43
N ARG A 107 7.75 -8.77 -14.57
CA ARG A 107 6.36 -8.71 -14.15
C ARG A 107 5.48 -8.13 -15.25
N THR A 108 4.47 -8.87 -15.67
CA THR A 108 3.42 -8.36 -16.54
C THR A 108 2.38 -7.65 -15.68
N ILE A 109 2.04 -6.41 -16.04
CA ILE A 109 1.02 -5.62 -15.36
C ILE A 109 0.00 -5.15 -16.40
N ASP A 110 -1.28 -5.39 -16.17
CA ASP A 110 -2.33 -4.70 -16.92
C ASP A 110 -2.75 -3.45 -16.14
N ILE A 111 -2.45 -2.29 -16.73
CA ILE A 111 -2.61 -1.00 -16.06
C ILE A 111 -4.10 -0.70 -15.85
N ALA A 112 -4.97 -1.17 -16.75
CA ALA A 112 -6.42 -0.96 -16.66
C ALA A 112 -7.10 -1.81 -15.58
N GLU A 113 -6.44 -2.85 -15.06
CA GLU A 113 -6.98 -3.59 -13.91
C GLU A 113 -7.07 -2.71 -12.66
N LEU A 114 -6.12 -1.79 -12.47
CA LEU A 114 -5.92 -1.07 -11.20
C LEU A 114 -5.98 0.45 -11.32
N HIS A 115 -6.14 1.00 -12.53
CA HIS A 115 -6.33 2.41 -12.80
C HIS A 115 -7.50 2.60 -13.77
N ASP A 116 -8.23 3.70 -13.62
CA ASP A 116 -9.35 3.99 -14.52
C ASP A 116 -8.89 4.67 -15.82
N LEU A 117 -8.68 3.87 -16.86
CA LEU A 117 -8.32 4.34 -18.20
C LEU A 117 -9.55 4.46 -19.12
N SER A 118 -10.77 4.45 -18.57
CA SER A 118 -12.01 4.44 -19.35
C SER A 118 -12.24 5.69 -20.21
N SER A 119 -11.55 6.79 -19.91
CA SER A 119 -11.54 7.99 -20.75
C SER A 119 -10.93 7.74 -22.14
N GLY A 120 -10.11 6.70 -22.28
CA GLY A 120 -9.29 6.45 -23.46
C GLY A 120 -8.25 7.55 -23.71
N GLY A 121 -7.56 7.45 -24.85
CA GLY A 121 -6.54 8.41 -25.27
C GLY A 121 -5.16 8.13 -24.66
N ASP A 122 -4.40 9.19 -24.40
CA ASP A 122 -2.99 9.09 -24.05
C ASP A 122 -2.75 9.07 -22.54
N PHE A 123 -1.85 8.18 -22.11
CA PHE A 123 -1.44 8.02 -20.71
C PHE A 123 0.07 7.93 -20.58
N ASN A 124 0.59 8.51 -19.50
CA ASN A 124 1.99 8.38 -19.09
C ASN A 124 2.06 7.46 -17.88
N VAL A 125 2.96 6.46 -17.95
CA VAL A 125 3.13 5.45 -16.92
C VAL A 125 4.58 5.44 -16.47
N THR A 126 4.82 5.38 -15.16
CA THR A 126 6.17 5.30 -14.61
C THR A 126 6.17 4.46 -13.34
N ALA A 127 7.07 3.49 -13.24
CA ALA A 127 7.36 2.79 -12.00
C ALA A 127 8.33 3.65 -11.18
N LYS A 128 7.97 3.97 -9.93
CA LYS A 128 8.85 4.68 -9.00
C LYS A 128 8.48 4.34 -7.56
N GLY A 129 9.47 4.16 -6.71
CA GLY A 129 9.25 3.79 -5.32
C GLY A 129 10.53 3.38 -4.62
N GLY A 130 10.37 2.69 -3.50
CA GLY A 130 11.47 2.06 -2.78
C GLY A 130 11.21 0.56 -2.62
N MET A 131 12.27 -0.23 -2.66
CA MET A 131 12.23 -1.66 -2.34
C MET A 131 13.23 -1.95 -1.23
N ARG A 132 12.89 -2.84 -0.29
CA ARG A 132 13.86 -3.29 0.71
C ARG A 132 14.63 -4.47 0.17
N CYS A 133 15.93 -4.30 0.02
CA CYS A 133 16.83 -5.38 -0.32
C CYS A 133 18.03 -5.36 0.61
N THR A 134 18.67 -6.51 0.75
CA THR A 134 19.97 -6.68 1.38
C THR A 134 20.86 -7.51 0.46
N THR A 135 22.16 -7.41 0.65
CA THR A 135 23.14 -8.20 -0.09
C THR A 135 23.43 -9.51 0.65
N GLY A 136 23.71 -10.57 -0.10
CA GLY A 136 23.97 -11.91 0.43
C GLY A 136 22.77 -12.53 1.16
N ASP A 137 23.06 -13.41 2.13
CA ASP A 137 22.05 -14.19 2.88
C ASP A 137 21.46 -13.46 4.10
N SER A 138 21.82 -12.19 4.30
CA SER A 138 21.27 -11.39 5.40
C SER A 138 19.75 -11.28 5.28
N THR A 139 19.03 -11.29 6.40
CA THR A 139 17.60 -10.92 6.47
C THR A 139 17.43 -9.54 7.12
N ASN A 140 18.53 -8.87 7.44
CA ASN A 140 18.51 -7.54 8.03
C ASN A 140 18.26 -6.49 6.93
N LEU A 141 16.98 -6.19 6.70
CA LEU A 141 16.50 -5.18 5.75
C LEU A 141 16.82 -3.76 6.24
N THR A 142 18.09 -3.36 6.22
CA THR A 142 18.53 -2.05 6.72
C THR A 142 18.43 -0.93 5.69
N SER A 143 18.42 -1.27 4.39
CA SER A 143 18.52 -0.28 3.32
C SER A 143 17.30 -0.29 2.39
N TRP A 144 16.81 0.91 2.11
CA TRP A 144 15.85 1.16 1.04
C TRP A 144 16.60 1.39 -0.26
N VAL A 145 16.22 0.64 -1.29
CA VAL A 145 16.72 0.80 -2.65
C VAL A 145 15.66 1.59 -3.44
N PRO A 146 15.82 2.91 -3.61
CA PRO A 146 14.95 3.67 -4.51
C PRO A 146 15.15 3.22 -5.95
N PHE A 147 14.06 3.23 -6.71
CA PHE A 147 14.06 2.92 -8.13
C PHE A 147 13.15 3.88 -8.90
N LYS A 148 13.45 4.07 -10.18
CA LYS A 148 12.63 4.81 -11.13
C LYS A 148 12.82 4.22 -12.52
N SER A 149 11.73 4.02 -13.26
CA SER A 149 11.77 3.58 -14.65
C SER A 149 11.80 4.75 -15.63
N ASN A 150 11.98 4.42 -16.91
CA ASN A 150 11.54 5.27 -18.01
C ASN A 150 10.05 5.62 -17.87
N THR A 151 9.64 6.75 -18.47
CA THR A 151 8.22 7.04 -18.67
C THR A 151 7.76 6.34 -19.94
N LEU A 152 6.79 5.46 -19.79
CA LEU A 152 6.11 4.80 -20.89
C LEU A 152 4.94 5.67 -21.35
N HIS A 153 4.91 5.99 -22.63
CA HIS A 153 3.86 6.77 -23.27
C HIS A 153 2.93 5.82 -24.02
N ILE A 154 1.77 5.53 -23.43
CA ILE A 154 0.75 4.69 -24.05
C ILE A 154 -0.20 5.62 -24.80
N LYS A 155 -0.32 5.41 -26.10
CA LYS A 155 -1.16 6.24 -26.97
C LYS A 155 -2.44 5.52 -27.34
N ASP A 156 -3.47 6.31 -27.66
CA ASP A 156 -4.69 5.82 -28.29
C ASP A 156 -5.38 4.66 -27.53
N VAL A 157 -5.35 4.70 -26.18
CA VAL A 157 -5.99 3.67 -25.36
C VAL A 157 -7.48 3.57 -25.69
N ASN A 158 -7.95 2.36 -25.97
CA ASN A 158 -9.37 2.06 -26.12
C ASN A 158 -10.05 2.07 -24.73
N GLY A 159 -10.65 3.20 -24.38
CA GLY A 159 -11.32 3.39 -23.09
C GLY A 159 -12.43 2.38 -22.80
N THR A 160 -13.18 1.93 -23.81
CA THR A 160 -14.22 0.91 -23.64
C THR A 160 -13.62 -0.43 -23.24
N GLN A 161 -12.54 -0.86 -23.90
CA GLN A 161 -11.86 -2.10 -23.57
C GLN A 161 -11.20 -2.01 -22.18
N ALA A 162 -10.56 -0.89 -21.86
CA ALA A 162 -9.98 -0.64 -20.55
C ALA A 162 -11.04 -0.71 -19.43
N ALA A 163 -12.23 -0.14 -19.67
CA ALA A 163 -13.35 -0.22 -18.71
C ALA A 163 -13.85 -1.66 -18.50
N ILE A 164 -13.86 -2.49 -19.55
CA ILE A 164 -14.20 -3.91 -19.46
C ILE A 164 -13.17 -4.67 -18.63
N THR A 165 -11.88 -4.51 -18.93
CA THR A 165 -10.76 -5.09 -18.17
C THR A 165 -10.88 -4.75 -16.69
N ARG A 166 -11.02 -3.46 -16.37
CA ARG A 166 -11.20 -2.96 -15.00
C ARG A 166 -12.38 -3.62 -14.30
N ARG A 167 -13.55 -3.62 -14.96
CA ARG A 167 -14.79 -4.19 -14.41
C ARG A 167 -14.61 -5.67 -14.10
N ASP A 168 -14.06 -6.44 -15.04
CA ASP A 168 -13.96 -7.89 -14.95
C ASP A 168 -12.98 -8.30 -13.84
N PHE A 169 -11.84 -7.61 -13.74
CA PHE A 169 -10.87 -7.77 -12.64
C PHE A 169 -11.52 -7.55 -11.27
N HIS A 170 -12.23 -6.44 -11.07
CA HIS A 170 -12.90 -6.15 -9.80
C HIS A 170 -14.14 -7.03 -9.55
N ALA A 171 -14.78 -7.56 -10.59
CA ALA A 171 -15.91 -8.46 -10.47
C ALA A 171 -15.45 -9.86 -10.03
N GLU A 172 -14.32 -10.35 -10.54
CA GLU A 172 -13.74 -11.62 -10.12
C GLU A 172 -13.40 -11.61 -8.62
N ALA A 173 -12.78 -10.52 -8.16
CA ALA A 173 -12.55 -10.32 -6.73
C ALA A 173 -13.84 -10.34 -5.89
N LYS A 174 -14.95 -9.77 -6.40
CA LYS A 174 -16.25 -9.80 -5.70
C LYS A 174 -16.89 -11.19 -5.65
N ARG A 175 -16.60 -12.07 -6.63
CA ARG A 175 -17.19 -13.43 -6.72
C ARG A 175 -16.58 -14.41 -5.71
N VAL A 176 -15.45 -14.08 -5.09
CA VAL A 176 -14.79 -14.93 -4.06
C VAL A 176 -15.50 -14.85 -2.69
N ALA A 177 -16.42 -13.91 -2.47
CA ALA A 177 -16.91 -13.57 -1.13
C ALA A 177 -18.38 -13.96 -0.85
N VAL A 178 -18.59 -15.20 -0.40
CA VAL A 178 -19.64 -15.53 0.59
C VAL A 178 -18.97 -16.35 1.69
N GLN A 179 -18.33 -15.66 2.65
CA GLN A 179 -17.72 -16.29 3.82
C GLN A 179 -18.43 -15.85 5.10
N ALA A 180 -18.37 -16.70 6.13
CA ALA A 180 -18.82 -16.33 7.47
C ALA A 180 -18.04 -15.11 7.98
N GLY A 181 -18.71 -14.28 8.78
CA GLY A 181 -18.10 -13.10 9.40
C GLY A 181 -17.03 -13.46 10.44
N CYS A 182 -16.63 -12.46 11.24
CA CYS A 182 -15.67 -12.64 12.32
C CYS A 182 -16.11 -13.73 13.32
N THR A 183 -15.18 -14.57 13.78
CA THR A 183 -15.42 -15.41 14.96
C THR A 183 -15.60 -14.53 16.20
N ALA A 184 -16.13 -15.09 17.30
CA ALA A 184 -16.31 -14.34 18.55
C ALA A 184 -14.99 -13.72 19.05
N ALA A 185 -13.88 -14.46 19.01
CA ALA A 185 -12.57 -13.96 19.42
C ALA A 185 -12.07 -12.82 18.50
N GLN A 186 -12.24 -12.97 17.18
CA GLN A 186 -11.89 -11.93 16.22
C GLN A 186 -12.75 -10.67 16.42
N ASN A 187 -14.04 -10.83 16.70
CA ASN A 187 -14.94 -9.71 16.97
C ASN A 187 -14.51 -8.93 18.23
N THR A 188 -14.12 -9.63 19.29
CA THR A 188 -13.54 -8.99 20.50
C THR A 188 -12.27 -8.22 20.18
N ALA A 189 -11.34 -8.82 19.42
CA ALA A 189 -10.10 -8.16 19.02
C ALA A 189 -10.36 -6.90 18.17
N VAL A 190 -11.26 -6.99 17.19
CA VAL A 190 -11.68 -5.84 16.36
C VAL A 190 -12.34 -4.76 17.20
N THR A 191 -13.23 -5.12 18.12
CA THR A 191 -13.89 -4.17 19.02
C THR A 191 -12.89 -3.41 19.86
N ASN A 192 -11.93 -4.10 20.49
CA ASN A 192 -10.87 -3.47 21.28
C ASN A 192 -10.00 -2.55 20.42
N ALA A 193 -9.60 -3.00 19.22
CA ALA A 193 -8.80 -2.20 18.30
C ALA A 193 -9.53 -0.92 17.84
N LEU A 194 -10.84 -0.98 17.61
CA LEU A 194 -11.65 0.20 17.24
C LEU A 194 -11.78 1.19 18.40
N ILE A 195 -11.94 0.70 19.64
CA ILE A 195 -11.93 1.55 20.86
C ILE A 195 -10.60 2.29 20.97
N HIS A 196 -9.48 1.57 20.88
CA HIS A 196 -8.15 2.16 20.97
C HIS A 196 -7.87 3.09 19.78
N CYS A 197 -8.19 2.69 18.54
CA CYS A 197 -8.06 3.55 17.36
C CYS A 197 -8.76 4.90 17.55
N THR A 198 -9.99 4.89 18.07
CA THR A 198 -10.77 6.11 18.33
C THR A 198 -10.00 7.07 19.24
N ASN A 199 -9.44 6.54 20.34
CA ASN A 199 -8.68 7.33 21.31
C ASN A 199 -7.32 7.78 20.77
N LEU A 200 -6.55 6.88 20.16
CA LEU A 200 -5.25 7.17 19.55
C LEU A 200 -5.36 8.30 18.52
N ALA A 201 -6.34 8.21 17.63
CA ALA A 201 -6.55 9.22 16.60
C ALA A 201 -7.02 10.57 17.21
N LYS A 202 -7.88 10.55 18.23
CA LYS A 202 -8.29 11.77 18.94
C LYS A 202 -7.11 12.46 19.63
N ASP A 203 -6.20 11.69 20.23
CA ASP A 203 -5.02 12.20 20.91
C ASP A 203 -4.00 12.73 19.91
N ALA A 204 -3.78 12.02 18.81
CA ALA A 204 -2.93 12.45 17.70
C ALA A 204 -3.45 13.75 17.06
N ALA A 205 -4.77 13.90 16.87
CA ALA A 205 -5.36 15.12 16.34
C ALA A 205 -5.05 16.36 17.19
N ARG A 206 -4.95 16.20 18.52
CA ARG A 206 -4.54 17.26 19.45
C ARG A 206 -3.03 17.47 19.42
N ALA A 207 -2.27 16.38 19.53
CA ALA A 207 -0.82 16.43 19.63
C ALA A 207 -0.17 17.06 18.40
N VAL A 208 -0.69 16.83 17.19
CA VAL A 208 -0.12 17.45 15.98
C VAL A 208 -0.18 18.98 16.02
N MET A 209 -1.11 19.57 16.79
CA MET A 209 -1.22 21.02 16.97
C MET A 209 -0.40 21.57 18.14
N LEU A 210 0.07 20.70 19.05
CA LEU A 210 0.69 21.11 20.32
C LEU A 210 2.16 20.67 20.47
N ASP A 211 2.57 19.61 19.77
CA ASP A 211 3.93 19.04 19.85
C ASP A 211 4.67 19.25 18.52
N ASP A 212 5.34 20.39 18.40
CA ASP A 212 6.09 20.78 17.21
C ASP A 212 7.24 19.80 16.91
N LYS A 213 7.91 19.31 17.95
CA LYS A 213 9.07 18.41 17.80
C LYS A 213 8.64 17.09 17.20
N LYS A 214 7.59 16.47 17.76
CA LYS A 214 7.06 15.20 17.26
C LYS A 214 6.43 15.38 15.88
N THR A 215 5.71 16.48 15.65
CA THR A 215 5.15 16.76 14.32
C THR A 215 6.24 16.92 13.27
N MET A 216 7.33 17.61 13.59
CA MET A 216 8.50 17.74 12.71
C MET A 216 9.17 16.39 12.44
N GLU A 217 9.29 15.52 13.43
CA GLU A 217 9.89 14.19 13.27
C GLU A 217 9.13 13.31 12.25
N PHE A 218 7.82 13.22 12.39
CA PHE A 218 6.99 12.33 11.58
C PHE A 218 6.57 12.99 10.26
N PHE A 219 6.06 14.21 10.30
CA PHE A 219 5.48 14.89 9.12
C PHE A 219 6.41 15.91 8.47
N LYS A 220 7.56 16.23 9.10
CA LYS A 220 8.59 17.13 8.54
C LYS A 220 8.04 18.51 8.21
N THR A 221 7.14 18.99 9.06
CA THR A 221 6.47 20.27 8.90
C THR A 221 6.21 20.95 10.24
N THR A 222 6.28 22.27 10.23
CA THR A 222 5.81 23.16 11.30
C THR A 222 4.70 24.10 10.81
N ASP A 223 4.31 24.00 9.53
CA ASP A 223 3.30 24.86 8.92
C ASP A 223 1.91 24.63 9.55
N ALA A 224 1.28 25.71 10.00
CA ALA A 224 0.02 25.66 10.73
C ALA A 224 -1.13 25.10 9.88
N ALA A 225 -1.18 25.42 8.58
CA ALA A 225 -2.22 24.91 7.69
C ALA A 225 -2.08 23.39 7.47
N THR A 226 -0.86 22.92 7.22
CA THR A 226 -0.56 21.49 7.07
C THR A 226 -0.90 20.73 8.35
N ARG A 227 -0.53 21.26 9.53
CA ARG A 227 -0.87 20.67 10.83
C ARG A 227 -2.37 20.56 11.06
N ARG A 228 -3.12 21.60 10.71
CA ARG A 228 -4.59 21.58 10.75
C ARG A 228 -5.16 20.49 9.86
N ASN A 229 -4.63 20.31 8.65
CA ASN A 229 -5.08 19.24 7.74
C ASN A 229 -4.78 17.84 8.29
N ILE A 230 -3.60 17.64 8.90
CA ILE A 230 -3.27 16.38 9.58
C ILE A 230 -4.21 16.13 10.77
N SER A 231 -4.50 17.16 11.57
CA SER A 231 -5.45 17.10 12.70
C SER A 231 -6.87 16.72 12.24
N ILE A 232 -7.33 17.29 11.11
CA ILE A 232 -8.60 16.94 10.48
C ILE A 232 -8.60 15.47 10.03
N ALA A 233 -7.53 15.00 9.40
CA ALA A 233 -7.41 13.61 8.99
C ALA A 233 -7.50 12.65 10.19
N PHE A 234 -6.79 12.92 11.29
CA PHE A 234 -6.91 12.12 12.52
C PHE A 234 -8.33 12.19 13.12
N SER A 235 -8.98 13.35 13.09
CA SER A 235 -10.35 13.49 13.58
C SER A 235 -11.34 12.66 12.75
N LYS A 236 -11.16 12.62 11.42
CA LYS A 236 -11.92 11.73 10.54
C LYS A 236 -11.66 10.25 10.87
N VAL A 237 -10.42 9.84 11.11
CA VAL A 237 -10.09 8.47 11.53
C VAL A 237 -10.76 8.13 12.87
N SER A 238 -10.71 9.04 13.86
CA SER A 238 -11.37 8.84 15.16
C SER A 238 -12.88 8.64 14.99
N ASN A 239 -13.53 9.47 14.18
CA ASN A 239 -14.96 9.35 13.89
C ASN A 239 -15.31 8.05 13.16
N GLU A 240 -14.49 7.63 12.20
CA GLU A 240 -14.72 6.40 11.45
C GLU A 240 -14.54 5.16 12.34
N CYS A 241 -13.48 5.11 13.15
CA CYS A 241 -13.29 4.05 14.15
C CYS A 241 -14.46 3.98 15.15
N GLY A 242 -14.96 5.13 15.63
CA GLY A 242 -16.12 5.18 16.52
C GLY A 242 -17.43 4.75 15.85
N THR A 243 -17.66 5.18 14.60
CA THR A 243 -18.87 4.79 13.85
C THR A 243 -18.86 3.31 13.50
N ARG A 244 -17.68 2.77 13.16
CA ARG A 244 -17.49 1.34 12.90
C ARG A 244 -17.62 0.51 14.17
N LEU A 245 -17.16 0.99 15.31
CA LEU A 245 -17.40 0.37 16.60
C LEU A 245 -18.90 0.24 16.88
N ALA A 246 -19.65 1.33 16.72
CA ALA A 246 -21.10 1.31 16.89
C ALA A 246 -21.78 0.34 15.91
N ALA A 247 -21.33 0.30 14.64
CA ALA A 247 -21.84 -0.65 13.66
C ALA A 247 -21.55 -2.11 14.06
N ASN A 248 -20.34 -2.40 14.55
CA ASN A 248 -19.95 -3.73 15.02
C ASN A 248 -20.74 -4.19 16.24
N GLN A 249 -21.21 -3.24 17.06
CA GLN A 249 -22.08 -3.49 18.22
C GLN A 249 -23.58 -3.46 17.89
N GLY A 250 -23.96 -3.20 16.64
CA GLY A 250 -25.36 -3.04 16.25
C GLY A 250 -26.04 -1.79 16.81
N THR A 251 -25.26 -0.79 17.25
CA THR A 251 -25.73 0.46 17.87
C THR A 251 -25.54 1.69 16.97
N ALA A 252 -25.09 1.48 15.71
CA ALA A 252 -24.96 2.57 14.76
C ALA A 252 -26.33 3.23 14.51
N LEU A 253 -26.40 4.54 14.76
CA LEU A 253 -27.48 5.37 14.21
C LEU A 253 -27.34 5.34 12.68
N ALA A 254 -28.47 5.39 11.95
CA ALA A 254 -28.45 5.51 10.49
C ALA A 254 -27.83 6.87 10.10
N VAL A 255 -26.51 6.95 10.02
CA VAL A 255 -25.79 8.17 9.61
C VAL A 255 -25.68 8.16 8.09
N ALA A 256 -25.85 9.33 7.46
CA ALA A 256 -25.82 9.52 6.00
C ALA A 256 -24.42 9.39 5.35
N ASN A 257 -23.39 8.98 6.11
CA ASN A 257 -22.03 8.81 5.59
C ASN A 257 -21.73 7.33 5.35
N PRO A 258 -21.00 6.97 4.28
CA PRO A 258 -20.59 5.59 4.06
C PRO A 258 -19.64 5.20 5.19
N VAL A 259 -20.08 4.29 6.05
CA VAL A 259 -19.21 3.69 7.04
C VAL A 259 -18.47 2.55 6.32
N SER A 260 -17.13 2.55 6.37
CA SER A 260 -16.25 1.58 5.71
C SER A 260 -16.41 0.16 6.25
N LYS A 261 -16.54 -0.87 5.41
CA LYS A 261 -16.65 -2.25 5.93
C LYS A 261 -15.31 -2.72 6.48
N LEU A 262 -15.35 -3.58 7.49
CA LEU A 262 -14.16 -4.24 8.04
C LEU A 262 -14.42 -5.74 8.10
N TYR A 263 -13.59 -6.51 7.41
CA TYR A 263 -13.69 -7.97 7.35
C TYR A 263 -12.59 -8.62 8.18
N CYS A 264 -12.92 -9.76 8.80
CA CYS A 264 -11.95 -10.62 9.50
C CYS A 264 -11.46 -11.80 8.65
N THR A 265 -11.95 -11.89 7.42
CA THR A 265 -11.66 -12.94 6.45
C THR A 265 -11.25 -12.28 5.14
N ASP A 266 -10.36 -12.94 4.41
CA ASP A 266 -9.82 -12.40 3.18
C ASP A 266 -10.85 -12.49 2.05
N VAL A 267 -11.39 -11.33 1.65
CA VAL A 267 -12.41 -11.21 0.61
C VAL A 267 -11.84 -10.78 -0.76
N TYR A 268 -10.52 -10.62 -0.86
CA TYR A 268 -9.80 -10.14 -2.06
C TYR A 268 -8.53 -10.95 -2.36
N ASN A 269 -8.32 -12.08 -1.68
CA ASN A 269 -7.14 -12.94 -1.81
C ASN A 269 -5.80 -12.17 -1.73
N SER A 270 -5.73 -11.18 -0.84
CA SER A 270 -4.57 -10.31 -0.66
C SER A 270 -3.84 -10.54 0.66
N CYS A 271 -4.42 -11.32 1.57
CA CYS A 271 -3.73 -11.81 2.75
C CYS A 271 -2.74 -12.90 2.37
N ARG A 272 -1.49 -12.71 2.77
CA ARG A 272 -0.37 -13.64 2.56
C ARG A 272 0.64 -13.50 3.70
N THR A 273 1.64 -14.37 3.73
CA THR A 273 2.76 -14.25 4.67
C THR A 273 3.35 -12.84 4.64
N GLY A 274 3.49 -12.22 5.81
CA GLY A 274 4.03 -10.86 5.95
C GLY A 274 3.01 -9.72 5.80
N VAL A 275 1.73 -9.99 5.54
CA VAL A 275 0.66 -8.98 5.46
C VAL A 275 -0.24 -9.06 6.70
N LEU A 276 -0.39 -7.94 7.40
CA LEU A 276 -1.23 -7.80 8.59
C LEU A 276 -2.66 -7.44 8.22
N ALA A 277 -2.85 -6.51 7.30
CA ALA A 277 -4.17 -6.04 6.87
C ALA A 277 -4.06 -5.42 5.47
N TYR A 278 -5.21 -5.13 4.87
CA TYR A 278 -5.28 -4.31 3.67
C TYR A 278 -6.55 -3.48 3.58
N THR A 279 -6.49 -2.41 2.80
CA THR A 279 -7.63 -1.58 2.41
C THR A 279 -7.83 -1.67 0.91
N LEU A 280 -9.08 -1.74 0.46
CA LEU A 280 -9.47 -1.48 -0.93
C LEU A 280 -10.21 -0.14 -0.98
N PRO A 281 -9.51 0.99 -1.22
CA PRO A 281 -10.09 2.32 -1.10
C PRO A 281 -11.25 2.55 -2.08
N SER A 282 -11.17 1.97 -3.28
CA SER A 282 -12.18 2.05 -4.33
C SER A 282 -13.53 1.43 -3.93
N GLN A 283 -13.54 0.55 -2.92
CA GLN A 283 -14.74 -0.13 -2.44
C GLN A 283 -15.05 0.14 -0.96
N ASN A 284 -14.33 1.08 -0.33
CA ASN A 284 -14.55 1.51 1.06
C ASN A 284 -14.57 0.34 2.06
N TYR A 285 -13.62 -0.59 1.96
CA TYR A 285 -13.47 -1.63 2.96
C TYR A 285 -12.02 -1.96 3.29
N MET A 286 -11.86 -2.54 4.47
CA MET A 286 -10.61 -3.01 5.03
C MET A 286 -10.75 -4.47 5.42
N VAL A 287 -9.62 -5.17 5.51
CA VAL A 287 -9.53 -6.57 5.88
C VAL A 287 -8.39 -6.76 6.85
N ASN A 288 -8.67 -7.39 7.98
CA ASN A 288 -7.65 -7.88 8.90
C ASN A 288 -7.25 -9.29 8.47
N CYS A 289 -5.98 -9.48 8.12
CA CYS A 289 -5.45 -10.78 7.71
C CYS A 289 -5.20 -11.69 8.92
N PRO A 290 -5.01 -13.01 8.73
CA PRO A 290 -4.79 -13.92 9.85
C PRO A 290 -3.68 -13.49 10.83
N LEU A 291 -2.60 -12.91 10.32
CA LEU A 291 -1.45 -12.45 11.12
C LEU A 291 -1.80 -11.30 12.08
N TYR A 292 -2.79 -10.46 11.75
CA TYR A 292 -3.33 -9.43 12.65
C TYR A 292 -3.87 -10.05 13.94
N PHE A 293 -4.56 -11.18 13.83
CA PHE A 293 -5.19 -11.84 14.97
C PHE A 293 -4.22 -12.72 15.74
N SER A 294 -3.28 -13.38 15.06
CA SER A 294 -2.40 -14.36 15.67
C SER A 294 -1.09 -13.79 16.24
N ALA A 295 -0.62 -12.64 15.73
CA ALA A 295 0.71 -12.13 16.07
C ALA A 295 0.72 -10.72 16.71
N LEU A 296 -0.30 -9.90 16.48
CA LEU A 296 -0.32 -8.54 17.02
C LEU A 296 -0.98 -8.49 18.42
N PRO A 297 -0.38 -7.77 19.38
CA PRO A 297 -1.09 -7.41 20.61
C PRO A 297 -2.22 -6.42 20.29
N SER A 298 -3.17 -6.27 21.22
CA SER A 298 -4.27 -5.31 21.03
C SER A 298 -3.75 -3.87 20.96
N LEU A 299 -2.88 -3.49 21.90
CA LEU A 299 -2.20 -2.19 21.96
C LEU A 299 -0.80 -2.40 22.54
N THR A 300 0.22 -1.82 21.91
CA THR A 300 1.61 -1.93 22.35
C THR A 300 2.01 -0.76 23.25
N SER A 301 2.97 -1.01 24.15
CA SER A 301 3.68 0.01 24.94
C SER A 301 5.08 0.29 24.42
N THR A 302 5.49 -0.34 23.31
CA THR A 302 6.82 -0.20 22.70
C THR A 302 6.82 0.80 21.57
N CYS A 303 7.79 1.71 21.56
CA CYS A 303 7.95 2.72 20.52
C CYS A 303 8.00 2.11 19.12
N HIS A 304 7.15 2.62 18.25
CA HIS A 304 7.09 2.27 16.84
C HIS A 304 6.75 0.79 16.56
N ALA A 305 6.44 0.01 17.60
CA ALA A 305 5.96 -1.35 17.45
C ALA A 305 4.55 -1.34 16.84
N GLN A 306 4.21 -2.45 16.17
CA GLN A 306 2.91 -2.63 15.55
C GLN A 306 1.97 -3.35 16.52
N ASP A 307 0.70 -2.99 16.45
CA ASP A 307 -0.39 -3.62 17.19
C ASP A 307 -1.68 -3.56 16.36
N GLN A 308 -2.74 -4.20 16.85
CA GLN A 308 -4.04 -4.23 16.19
C GLN A 308 -4.65 -2.83 16.04
N SER A 309 -4.48 -1.97 17.05
CA SER A 309 -5.09 -0.64 17.12
C SER A 309 -4.50 0.34 16.09
N THR A 310 -3.18 0.39 16.00
CA THR A 310 -2.40 1.22 15.06
C THR A 310 -2.45 0.65 13.65
N THR A 311 -2.57 -0.67 13.49
CA THR A 311 -2.87 -1.29 12.19
C THR A 311 -4.25 -0.88 11.70
N THR A 312 -5.27 -0.94 12.55
CA THR A 312 -6.60 -0.42 12.22
C THR A 312 -6.55 1.07 11.84
N LEU A 313 -5.81 1.89 12.61
CA LEU A 313 -5.62 3.31 12.31
C LEU A 313 -4.95 3.53 10.94
N HIS A 314 -3.92 2.74 10.61
CA HIS A 314 -3.24 2.78 9.32
C HIS A 314 -4.24 2.54 8.17
N GLU A 315 -5.00 1.44 8.24
CA GLU A 315 -5.97 1.08 7.19
C GLU A 315 -7.05 2.16 7.00
N MET A 316 -7.52 2.76 8.10
CA MET A 316 -8.51 3.85 8.05
C MET A 316 -8.00 5.06 7.25
N THR A 317 -6.69 5.32 7.25
CA THR A 317 -6.13 6.46 6.52
C THR A 317 -6.15 6.27 4.99
N HIS A 318 -6.16 5.02 4.51
CA HIS A 318 -6.23 4.71 3.09
C HIS A 318 -7.59 5.01 2.48
N LEU A 319 -8.66 5.02 3.27
CA LEU A 319 -10.00 5.36 2.81
C LEU A 319 -10.00 6.78 2.21
N THR A 320 -10.53 6.90 0.99
CA THR A 320 -10.48 8.15 0.22
C THR A 320 -11.26 9.28 0.89
N PHE A 321 -12.37 8.96 1.53
CA PHE A 321 -13.18 9.93 2.29
C PHE A 321 -12.53 10.36 3.61
N ILE A 322 -11.52 9.62 4.09
CA ILE A 322 -10.71 9.96 5.26
C ILE A 322 -9.54 10.85 4.85
N LYS A 323 -8.52 10.26 4.22
CA LYS A 323 -7.30 10.97 3.77
C LYS A 323 -6.77 10.47 2.43
N GLY A 324 -7.01 9.20 2.06
CA GLY A 324 -6.47 8.60 0.85
C GLY A 324 -4.95 8.49 0.88
N THR A 325 -4.38 8.04 2.01
CA THR A 325 -2.93 7.82 2.11
C THR A 325 -2.46 6.70 1.19
N LEU A 326 -1.15 6.71 0.91
CA LEU A 326 -0.42 5.77 0.09
C LEU A 326 0.63 5.04 0.95
N ASP A 327 1.25 3.99 0.38
CA ASP A 327 2.36 3.27 1.03
C ASP A 327 3.68 3.39 0.27
N TRP A 328 3.68 3.54 -1.06
CA TRP A 328 4.89 3.53 -1.93
C TRP A 328 5.83 2.34 -1.71
N GLY A 329 5.32 1.23 -1.18
CA GLY A 329 6.14 0.08 -0.79
C GLY A 329 7.05 0.37 0.41
N VAL A 330 6.88 1.51 1.09
CA VAL A 330 7.67 1.96 2.25
C VAL A 330 6.94 1.66 3.55
N TYR A 331 7.59 1.01 4.53
CA TYR A 331 6.96 0.74 5.83
C TYR A 331 7.93 0.79 7.01
N GLY A 332 7.37 1.02 8.19
CA GLY A 332 8.06 1.13 9.46
C GLY A 332 8.74 2.49 9.67
N TYR A 333 9.18 2.72 10.90
CA TYR A 333 9.78 3.99 11.32
C TYR A 333 11.01 4.38 10.49
N THR A 334 11.92 3.43 10.23
CA THR A 334 13.09 3.66 9.37
C THR A 334 12.67 4.06 7.95
N GLY A 335 11.59 3.50 7.42
CA GLY A 335 11.08 3.83 6.08
C GLY A 335 10.58 5.26 5.99
N ILE A 336 9.67 5.67 6.88
CA ILE A 336 9.10 7.03 6.86
C ILE A 336 10.15 8.12 7.13
N ARG A 337 11.26 7.79 7.80
CA ARG A 337 12.38 8.72 7.98
C ARG A 337 13.06 9.08 6.67
N GLY A 338 13.11 8.17 5.70
CA GLY A 338 13.70 8.40 4.37
C GLY A 338 12.82 9.20 3.40
N LEU A 339 11.52 9.33 3.68
CA LEU A 339 10.57 10.00 2.78
C LEU A 339 10.69 11.53 2.81
N THR A 340 10.19 12.23 1.80
CA THR A 340 10.04 13.71 1.86
C THR A 340 8.87 14.13 2.77
N ALA A 341 8.75 15.42 3.10
CA ALA A 341 7.60 15.94 3.86
C ALA A 341 6.26 15.70 3.15
N ALA A 342 6.20 16.01 1.84
CA ALA A 342 5.02 15.76 1.02
C ALA A 342 4.67 14.27 0.95
N GLN A 343 5.68 13.41 1.00
CA GLN A 343 5.47 11.97 1.08
C GLN A 343 4.90 11.57 2.46
N ASN A 344 5.55 11.92 3.56
CA ASN A 344 5.06 11.59 4.91
C ASN A 344 3.65 12.13 5.18
N TYR A 345 3.31 13.31 4.67
CA TYR A 345 1.95 13.85 4.75
C TYR A 345 0.88 12.94 4.12
N ASN A 346 1.26 12.16 3.11
CA ASN A 346 0.37 11.24 2.39
C ASN A 346 0.67 9.77 2.67
N HIS A 347 1.43 9.41 3.71
CA HIS A 347 1.84 8.03 3.98
C HIS A 347 1.11 7.44 5.19
N ALA A 348 0.53 6.24 5.07
CA ALA A 348 -0.29 5.64 6.14
C ALA A 348 0.51 5.35 7.43
N ASP A 349 1.71 4.78 7.31
CA ASP A 349 2.58 4.56 8.48
C ASP A 349 2.93 5.83 9.25
N THR A 350 3.05 6.98 8.59
CA THR A 350 3.34 8.23 9.29
C THR A 350 2.25 8.54 10.31
N TYR A 351 0.98 8.31 9.97
CA TYR A 351 -0.14 8.56 10.88
C TYR A 351 -0.16 7.55 12.04
N CYS A 352 -0.02 6.26 11.77
CA CYS A 352 -0.10 5.25 12.82
C CYS A 352 1.12 5.30 13.77
N LEU A 353 2.31 5.58 13.25
CA LEU A 353 3.53 5.71 14.06
C LEU A 353 3.52 7.00 14.88
N PHE A 354 3.00 8.11 14.34
CA PHE A 354 2.77 9.33 15.11
C PHE A 354 1.78 9.08 16.26
N ALA A 355 0.65 8.42 15.98
CA ALA A 355 -0.34 8.11 17.03
C ALA A 355 0.22 7.17 18.11
N ASN A 356 1.00 6.15 17.73
CA ASN A 356 1.73 5.30 18.66
C ASN A 356 2.68 6.11 19.56
N SER A 357 3.50 6.97 18.94
CA SER A 357 4.48 7.81 19.64
C SER A 357 3.80 8.82 20.59
N VAL A 358 2.65 9.38 20.21
CA VAL A 358 1.83 10.23 21.09
C VAL A 358 1.31 9.45 22.30
N ASN A 359 0.79 8.24 22.09
CA ASN A 359 0.23 7.39 23.13
C ASN A 359 1.27 6.94 24.16
N ILE A 360 2.48 6.59 23.70
CA ILE A 360 3.58 6.17 24.59
C ILE A 360 4.18 7.37 25.33
N GLY A 361 4.13 8.57 24.73
CA GLY A 361 4.54 9.82 25.36
C GLY A 361 6.00 10.18 25.07
N LYS A 362 6.55 11.11 25.86
CA LYS A 362 7.77 11.90 25.54
C LYS A 362 9.08 11.13 25.33
N THR A 363 9.15 9.87 25.75
CA THR A 363 10.31 8.99 25.54
C THR A 363 10.27 8.27 24.18
N CYS A 364 9.13 8.40 23.51
CA CYS A 364 8.86 8.19 22.11
C CYS A 364 8.67 9.56 21.43
#